data_AF-J2IAC5-F1
#
_entry.id   AF-J2IAC5-F1
#
_cell.length_a   1.000
_cell.length_b   1.000
_cell.length_c   1.000
_cell.angle_alpha   90.00
_cell.angle_beta   90.00
_cell.angle_gamma   90.00
#
_symmetry.space_group_name_H-M   'P 1'
#
loop_
_entity.id
_entity.type
_entity.pdbx_description
1 polymer ?
#
loop_
_entity_poly.entity_id
_entity_poly.type
_entity_poly.pdbx_seq_one_letter_code
_entity_poly.pdbx_strand_id
1 'polypeptide(L)'
;MRNAKIQVDEKPAEDPNELLLDLNQASKELVALVKKINKTNNVLKFDQNNTMADILAEREQLASLRDLYRELAKQATVSQDRYKKLEIKFMPAVDVKTVQKQADDYAKQFRELDVRIQALNWTVDLIE
;
A
#
# COMPACT_ATOMS: atom_id res chain seq x y z
N MET A 1 -5.96 -23.68 -9.81
CA MET A 1 -6.21 -24.84 -8.92
C MET A 1 -7.36 -25.74 -9.39
N ARG A 2 -8.38 -25.22 -10.10
CA ARG A 2 -9.54 -26.02 -10.55
C ARG A 2 -9.21 -27.12 -11.56
N ASN A 3 -8.18 -26.93 -12.41
CA ASN A 3 -7.74 -27.93 -13.39
C ASN A 3 -6.62 -28.85 -12.87
N ALA A 4 -6.31 -28.81 -11.57
CA ALA A 4 -5.20 -29.58 -11.00
C ALA A 4 -5.55 -31.05 -10.72
N LYS A 5 -6.83 -31.39 -10.67
CA LYS A 5 -7.35 -32.75 -10.49
C LYS A 5 -8.64 -32.88 -11.30
N ILE A 6 -8.83 -34.02 -11.93
CA ILE A 6 -10.03 -34.37 -12.69
C ILE A 6 -10.53 -35.74 -12.20
N GLN A 7 -11.81 -36.03 -12.39
CA GLN A 7 -12.30 -37.40 -12.27
C GLN A 7 -11.77 -38.23 -13.45
N VAL A 8 -11.72 -39.56 -13.29
CA VAL A 8 -11.11 -40.48 -14.28
C VAL A 8 -11.70 -40.32 -15.69
N ASP A 9 -12.98 -39.94 -15.79
CA ASP A 9 -13.71 -39.82 -17.05
C ASP A 9 -13.96 -38.36 -17.48
N GLU A 10 -13.38 -37.38 -16.78
CA GLU A 10 -13.54 -35.95 -17.11
C GLU A 10 -12.30 -35.39 -17.81
N LYS A 11 -12.50 -34.39 -18.67
CA LYS A 11 -11.40 -33.58 -19.20
C LYS A 11 -11.30 -32.27 -18.40
N PRO A 12 -10.09 -31.76 -18.16
CA PRO A 12 -9.94 -30.46 -17.51
C PRO A 12 -10.55 -29.37 -18.41
N ALA A 13 -11.07 -28.31 -17.78
CA ALA A 13 -11.72 -27.22 -18.53
C ALA A 13 -10.72 -26.44 -19.42
N GLU A 14 -9.45 -26.42 -19.03
CA GLU A 14 -8.32 -25.84 -19.77
C GLU A 14 -7.12 -26.78 -19.60
N ASP A 15 -6.20 -26.82 -20.57
CA ASP A 15 -5.01 -27.68 -20.49
C ASP A 15 -4.10 -27.19 -19.36
N PRO A 16 -3.85 -28.01 -18.31
CA PRO A 16 -2.97 -27.63 -17.21
C PRO A 16 -1.54 -27.33 -17.66
N ASN A 17 -1.05 -27.94 -18.74
CA ASN A 17 0.30 -27.69 -19.25
C ASN A 17 0.39 -26.33 -19.96
N GLU A 18 -0.62 -25.95 -20.75
CA GLU A 18 -0.70 -24.61 -21.34
C GLU A 18 -0.77 -23.55 -20.24
N LEU A 19 -1.60 -23.77 -19.22
CA LEU A 19 -1.68 -22.88 -18.05
C LEU A 19 -0.35 -22.74 -17.30
N LEU A 20 0.43 -23.82 -17.19
CA LEU A 20 1.75 -23.78 -16.57
C LEU A 20 2.75 -23.00 -17.44
N LEU A 21 2.67 -23.12 -18.76
CA LEU A 21 3.51 -22.35 -19.67
C LEU A 21 3.19 -20.85 -19.57
N ASP A 22 1.91 -20.50 -19.60
CA ASP A 22 1.45 -19.11 -19.47
C ASP A 22 1.86 -18.51 -18.13
N LEU A 23 1.69 -19.26 -17.03
CA LEU A 23 2.13 -18.84 -15.70
C LEU A 23 3.64 -18.57 -15.67
N ASN A 24 4.44 -19.48 -16.24
CA ASN A 24 5.89 -19.31 -16.27
C ASN A 24 6.31 -18.11 -17.11
N GLN A 25 5.63 -17.87 -18.23
CA GLN A 25 5.89 -16.71 -19.08
C GLN A 25 5.53 -15.41 -18.37
N ALA A 26 4.32 -15.31 -17.82
CA ALA A 26 3.88 -14.14 -17.04
C ALA A 26 4.79 -13.88 -15.83
N SER A 27 5.26 -14.93 -15.15
CA SER A 27 6.20 -14.82 -14.03
C SER A 27 7.55 -14.23 -14.48
N LYS A 28 8.08 -14.66 -15.63
CA LYS A 28 9.32 -14.09 -16.20
C LYS A 28 9.15 -12.62 -16.57
N GLU A 29 8.03 -12.28 -17.19
CA GLU A 29 7.70 -10.90 -17.57
C GLU A 29 7.56 -10.00 -16.35
N LEU A 30 6.88 -10.47 -15.30
CA LEU A 30 6.77 -9.76 -14.02
C LEU A 30 8.15 -9.47 -13.43
N VAL A 31 9.02 -10.48 -13.35
CA VAL A 31 10.39 -10.29 -12.81
C VAL A 31 11.20 -9.30 -13.65
N ALA A 32 11.05 -9.34 -14.99
CA ALA A 32 11.71 -8.40 -15.88
C ALA A 32 11.22 -6.97 -15.62
N LEU A 33 9.91 -6.75 -15.53
CA LEU A 33 9.32 -5.45 -15.22
C LEU A 33 9.75 -4.92 -13.86
N VAL A 34 9.72 -5.74 -12.81
CA VAL A 34 10.16 -5.36 -11.46
C VAL A 34 11.63 -4.88 -11.49
N LYS A 35 12.50 -5.59 -12.20
CA LYS A 35 13.91 -5.18 -12.32
C LYS A 35 14.06 -3.84 -13.02
N LYS A 36 13.33 -3.63 -14.13
CA LYS A 36 13.37 -2.37 -14.88
C LYS A 36 12.81 -1.19 -14.08
N ILE A 37 11.71 -1.40 -13.36
CA ILE A 37 11.10 -0.39 -12.47
C ILE A 37 12.09 -0.01 -11.37
N ASN A 38 12.68 -1.00 -10.69
CA ASN A 38 13.63 -0.72 -9.62
C ASN A 38 14.87 0.04 -10.11
N LYS A 39 15.41 -0.34 -11.27
CA LYS A 39 16.52 0.40 -11.90
C LYS A 39 16.11 1.85 -12.19
N THR A 40 14.94 2.04 -12.79
CA THR A 40 14.41 3.36 -13.15
C THR A 40 14.23 4.22 -11.91
N ASN A 41 13.60 3.69 -10.86
CA ASN A 41 13.37 4.41 -9.60
C ASN A 41 14.67 4.83 -8.90
N ASN A 42 15.72 4.01 -8.98
CA ASN A 42 17.00 4.31 -8.34
C ASN A 42 17.82 5.38 -9.10
N VAL A 43 17.56 5.59 -10.39
CA VAL A 43 18.32 6.56 -11.21
C VAL A 43 17.52 7.84 -11.45
N LEU A 44 16.20 7.74 -11.54
CA LEU A 44 15.31 8.89 -11.74
C LEU A 44 15.43 9.86 -10.57
N LYS A 45 15.82 11.10 -10.87
CA LYS A 45 15.83 12.20 -9.90
C LYS A 45 14.42 12.76 -9.74
N PHE A 46 13.91 12.71 -8.51
CA PHE A 46 12.64 13.33 -8.15
C PHE A 46 12.83 14.83 -7.85
N ASP A 47 13.96 15.17 -7.22
CA ASP A 47 14.43 16.54 -7.02
C ASP A 47 15.98 16.59 -7.01
N GLN A 48 16.57 17.71 -6.57
CA GLN A 48 18.03 17.89 -6.57
C GLN A 48 18.77 16.87 -5.68
N ASN A 49 18.14 16.42 -4.60
CA ASN A 49 18.77 15.59 -3.57
C ASN A 49 18.26 14.15 -3.61
N ASN A 50 17.00 13.94 -4.00
CA ASN A 50 16.33 12.66 -3.86
C ASN A 50 16.10 11.95 -5.20
N THR A 51 16.25 10.62 -5.17
CA THR A 51 15.78 9.73 -6.23
C THR A 51 14.29 9.43 -6.04
N MET A 52 13.67 8.86 -7.08
CA MET A 52 12.31 8.35 -6.98
C MET A 52 12.19 7.25 -5.91
N ALA A 53 13.22 6.41 -5.74
CA ALA A 53 13.27 5.40 -4.69
C ALA A 53 13.23 6.01 -3.27
N ASP A 54 14.00 7.07 -3.02
CA ASP A 54 14.01 7.77 -1.72
C ASP A 54 12.62 8.33 -1.38
N ILE A 55 11.99 8.95 -2.37
CA ILE A 55 10.67 9.57 -2.21
C ILE A 55 9.55 8.54 -2.03
N LEU A 56 9.67 7.37 -2.65
CA LEU A 56 8.74 6.26 -2.41
C LEU A 56 8.80 5.77 -0.96
N ALA A 57 10.00 5.76 -0.35
CA ALA A 57 10.16 5.42 1.07
C ALA A 57 9.54 6.47 2.00
N GLU A 58 9.72 7.77 1.70
CA GLU A 58 9.04 8.85 2.44
C GLU A 58 7.52 8.75 2.33
N ARG A 59 7.00 8.44 1.14
CA ARG A 59 5.56 8.20 0.93
C ARG A 59 5.05 7.05 1.79
N GLU A 60 5.79 5.94 1.87
CA GLU A 60 5.42 4.78 2.69
C GLU A 60 5.42 5.11 4.19
N GLN A 61 6.39 5.90 4.66
CA GLN A 61 6.39 6.42 6.03
C GLN A 61 5.15 7.27 6.30
N LEU A 62 4.80 8.21 5.41
CA LEU A 62 3.62 9.06 5.55
C LEU A 62 2.32 8.25 5.58
N ALA A 63 2.21 7.19 4.76
CA ALA A 63 1.07 6.28 4.78
C ALA A 63 0.95 5.58 6.15
N SER A 64 2.08 5.05 6.65
CA SER A 64 2.14 4.36 7.93
C SER A 64 1.80 5.28 9.10
N LEU A 65 2.34 6.50 9.13
CA LEU A 65 2.04 7.50 10.16
C LEU A 65 0.57 7.92 10.12
N ARG A 66 0.03 8.20 8.93
CA ARG A 66 -1.40 8.51 8.77
C ARG A 66 -2.29 7.41 9.37
N ASP A 67 -2.01 6.15 9.03
CA ASP A 67 -2.84 5.03 9.45
C ASP A 67 -2.71 4.76 10.95
N LEU A 68 -1.49 4.85 11.50
CA LEU A 68 -1.24 4.74 12.93
C LEU A 68 -1.96 5.83 13.74
N TYR A 69 -1.84 7.09 13.35
CA TYR A 69 -2.46 8.20 14.08
C TYR A 69 -3.99 8.17 13.97
N ARG A 70 -4.52 7.74 12.83
CA ARG A 70 -5.97 7.54 12.66
C ARG A 70 -6.49 6.43 13.57
N GLU A 71 -5.76 5.31 13.67
CA GLU A 71 -6.13 4.23 14.57
C GLU A 71 -6.00 4.64 16.05
N LEU A 72 -4.93 5.35 16.42
CA LEU A 72 -4.76 5.90 17.76
C LEU A 72 -5.92 6.82 18.15
N ALA A 73 -6.30 7.76 17.28
CA ALA A 73 -7.44 8.65 17.51
C ALA A 73 -8.75 7.88 17.69
N LYS A 74 -8.96 6.83 16.88
CA LYS A 74 -10.14 5.97 16.97
C LYS A 74 -10.20 5.22 18.30
N GLN A 75 -9.09 4.62 18.74
CA GLN A 75 -9.01 3.89 20.02
C GLN A 75 -9.11 4.81 21.23
N ALA A 76 -8.54 6.02 21.13
CA ALA A 76 -8.63 7.03 22.19
C ALA A 76 -10.02 7.68 22.27
N THR A 77 -10.85 7.56 21.23
CA THR A 77 -12.24 8.04 21.27
C THR A 77 -13.09 7.08 22.09
N VAL A 78 -13.34 7.44 23.35
CA VAL A 78 -14.17 6.64 24.26
C VAL A 78 -15.63 6.69 23.81
N SER A 79 -16.11 5.60 23.22
CA SER A 79 -17.54 5.37 22.91
C SER A 79 -18.09 4.35 23.91
N GLN A 80 -18.52 4.81 25.09
CA GLN A 80 -19.32 3.99 25.99
C GLN A 80 -20.70 4.63 26.16
N ASP A 81 -21.72 4.00 25.58
CA ASP A 81 -23.11 4.21 25.96
C ASP A 81 -23.33 3.58 27.33
N ARG A 82 -23.31 4.41 28.37
CA ARG A 82 -23.48 3.96 29.76
C ARG A 82 -24.96 3.73 30.07
N TYR A 83 -25.24 2.57 30.67
CA TYR A 83 -26.57 2.27 31.22
C TYR A 83 -26.64 2.47 32.75
N LYS A 84 -25.52 2.48 33.50
CA LYS A 84 -25.52 2.60 34.98
C LYS A 84 -24.44 3.54 35.54
N LYS A 85 -24.78 4.22 36.66
CA LYS A 85 -23.91 5.22 37.34
C LYS A 85 -22.64 4.64 38.02
N LEU A 86 -22.57 3.32 38.22
CA LEU A 86 -21.51 2.64 38.98
C LEU A 86 -20.35 2.08 38.12
N GLU A 87 -20.39 2.26 36.79
CA GLU A 87 -19.33 1.75 35.90
C GLU A 87 -18.05 2.63 35.95
N ILE A 88 -16.89 1.96 35.86
CA ILE A 88 -15.56 2.59 35.87
C ILE A 88 -15.39 3.45 34.62
N LYS A 89 -15.00 4.72 34.80
CA LYS A 89 -14.79 5.68 33.71
C LYS A 89 -13.44 5.44 33.03
N PHE A 90 -13.46 5.27 31.71
CA PHE A 90 -12.26 5.37 30.87
C PHE A 90 -12.12 6.79 30.34
N MET A 91 -10.90 7.31 30.32
CA MET A 91 -10.57 8.60 29.73
C MET A 91 -9.48 8.42 28.67
N PRO A 92 -9.50 9.22 27.59
CA PRO A 92 -8.42 9.21 26.62
C PRO A 92 -7.09 9.54 27.30
N ALA A 93 -6.07 8.73 27.06
CA ALA A 93 -4.70 9.01 27.55
C ALA A 93 -3.95 10.03 26.66
N VAL A 94 -4.55 10.43 25.53
CA VAL A 94 -3.99 11.36 24.55
C VAL A 94 -5.03 12.40 24.16
N ASP A 95 -4.57 13.57 23.72
CA ASP A 95 -5.46 14.57 23.12
C ASP A 95 -5.90 14.11 21.72
N VAL A 96 -7.10 13.54 21.67
CA VAL A 96 -7.72 13.03 20.44
C VAL A 96 -7.78 14.09 19.34
N LYS A 97 -8.03 15.36 19.67
CA LYS A 97 -8.13 16.44 18.68
C LYS A 97 -6.78 16.70 18.01
N THR A 98 -5.72 16.73 18.82
CA THR A 98 -4.35 16.92 18.31
C THR A 98 -3.89 15.73 17.47
N VAL A 99 -4.17 14.49 17.91
CA VAL A 99 -3.85 13.27 17.16
C VAL A 99 -4.60 13.21 15.82
N GLN A 100 -5.89 13.58 15.79
CA GLN A 100 -6.67 13.66 14.55
C GLN A 100 -6.07 14.69 13.59
N LYS A 101 -5.71 15.88 14.09
CA LYS A 101 -5.07 16.91 13.27
C LYS A 101 -3.76 16.41 12.66
N GLN A 102 -2.93 15.71 13.42
CA GLN A 102 -1.69 15.11 12.90
C GLN A 102 -1.97 14.05 11.82
N ALA A 103 -3.00 13.21 12.01
CA ALA A 103 -3.41 12.25 10.99
C ALA A 103 -3.84 12.93 9.68
N ASP A 104 -4.57 14.04 9.77
CA ASP A 104 -5.00 14.84 8.61
C ASP A 104 -3.82 15.52 7.92
N ASP A 105 -2.86 16.06 8.68
CA ASP A 105 -1.64 16.67 8.15
C ASP A 105 -0.77 15.64 7.41
N TYR A 106 -0.62 14.42 7.95
CA TYR A 106 0.07 13.32 7.25
C TYR A 106 -0.69 12.87 6.01
N ALA A 107 -2.03 12.81 6.05
CA ALA A 107 -2.84 12.48 4.89
C ALA A 107 -2.70 13.51 3.76
N LYS A 108 -2.60 14.80 4.11
CA LYS A 108 -2.36 15.87 3.14
C LYS A 108 -1.00 15.73 2.48
N GLN A 109 0.07 15.61 3.27
CA GLN A 109 1.43 15.42 2.76
C GLN A 109 1.55 14.18 1.86
N PHE A 110 0.94 13.07 2.26
CA PHE A 110 0.88 11.85 1.45
C PHE A 110 0.26 12.12 0.08
N ARG A 111 -0.88 12.82 0.02
CA ARG A 111 -1.57 13.10 -1.24
C ARG A 111 -0.76 14.03 -2.15
N GLU A 112 -0.17 15.08 -1.59
CA GLU A 112 0.67 16.01 -2.34
C GLU A 112 1.88 15.30 -2.96
N LEU A 113 2.52 14.42 -2.18
CA LEU A 113 3.66 13.64 -2.64
C LEU A 113 3.24 12.61 -3.69
N ASP A 114 2.14 11.88 -3.46
CA ASP A 114 1.65 10.85 -4.39
C ASP A 114 1.23 11.45 -5.74
N VAL A 115 0.57 12.61 -5.75
CA VAL A 115 0.23 13.31 -7.00
C VAL A 115 1.49 13.63 -7.82
N ARG A 116 2.56 14.10 -7.18
CA ARG A 116 3.83 14.39 -7.85
C ARG A 116 4.51 13.13 -8.38
N ILE A 117 4.52 12.06 -7.58
CA ILE A 117 5.01 10.73 -7.98
C ILE A 117 4.26 10.23 -9.22
N GLN A 118 2.92 10.28 -9.21
CA GLN A 118 2.13 9.83 -10.35
C GLN A 118 2.37 10.71 -11.58
N ALA A 119 2.46 12.03 -11.43
CA ALA A 119 2.78 12.91 -12.54
C ALA A 119 4.11 12.53 -13.21
N LEU A 120 5.15 12.25 -12.41
CA LEU A 120 6.45 11.82 -12.94
C LEU A 120 6.38 10.45 -13.63
N ASN A 121 5.65 9.48 -13.05
CA ASN A 121 5.47 8.15 -13.65
C ASN A 121 4.92 8.22 -15.08
N TRP A 122 4.13 9.24 -15.42
CA TRP A 122 3.59 9.43 -16.77
C TRP A 122 4.55 10.11 -17.75
N THR A 123 5.64 10.71 -17.25
CA THR A 123 6.60 11.49 -18.06
C THR A 123 7.93 10.78 -18.27
N VAL A 124 8.15 9.64 -17.62
CA VAL A 124 9.44 8.95 -17.63
C VAL A 124 9.30 7.57 -18.25
N ASP A 125 10.12 7.31 -19.26
CA ASP A 125 10.22 6.00 -19.87
C ASP A 125 10.96 5.00 -18.97
N LEU A 126 10.54 3.76 -19.06
CA LEU A 126 11.15 2.66 -18.33
C LEU A 126 12.52 2.33 -18.94
N ILE A 127 13.57 2.22 -18.10
CA ILE A 127 14.89 1.80 -18.56
C ILE A 127 14.82 0.36 -19.09
N GLU A 128 15.49 0.10 -20.22
CA GLU A 128 15.55 -1.22 -20.86
C GLU A 128 16.19 -2.33 -20.01
#